data_AF-A0A645IZF2-F1
#
_entry.id   AF-A0A645IZF2-F1
#
_cell.length_a   1.000
_cell.length_b   1.000
_cell.length_c   1.000
_cell.angle_alpha   90.00
_cell.angle_beta   90.00
_cell.angle_gamma   90.00
#
_symmetry.space_group_name_H-M   'P 1'
#
loop_
_entity.id
_entity.type
_entity.pdbx_description
1 polymer ?
#
loop_
_entity_poly.entity_id
_entity_poly.type
_entity_poly.pdbx_seq_one_letter_code
_entity_poly.pdbx_strand_id
1 'polypeptide(L)' 'MGRDIAFVYKNGKVKQVELKKGLRTASSVQITKGLEVGDTLLVTGVMQLRDGGDVIIDKITEN' A
#
# COMPACT_ATOMS: atom_id res chain seq x y z
N MET A 1 -8.80 17.22 -6.00
CA MET A 1 -7.96 16.20 -6.64
C MET A 1 -7.45 15.28 -5.54
N GLY A 2 -7.75 13.98 -5.58
CA GLY A 2 -7.36 13.04 -4.53
C GLY A 2 -5.88 12.67 -4.62
N ARG A 3 -5.24 12.44 -3.48
CA ARG A 3 -3.90 11.85 -3.40
C ARG A 3 -4.02 10.34 -3.59
N ASP A 4 -3.11 9.76 -4.35
CA ASP A 4 -2.97 8.31 -4.48
C ASP A 4 -2.11 7.80 -3.33
N ILE A 5 -2.67 6.93 -2.50
CA ILE A 5 -2.02 6.45 -1.27
C ILE A 5 -2.00 4.93 -1.29
N ALA A 6 -0.84 4.35 -0.99
CA ALA A 6 -0.71 2.97 -0.56
C ALA A 6 -0.34 2.93 0.93
N PHE A 7 -0.66 1.81 1.56
CA PHE A 7 -0.26 1.53 2.93
C PHE A 7 0.76 0.40 2.90
N VAL A 8 1.94 0.65 3.49
CA VAL A 8 2.99 -0.36 3.61
C VAL A 8 3.16 -0.75 5.07
N TYR A 9 3.47 -2.03 5.29
CA TYR A 9 3.86 -2.52 6.60
C TYR A 9 5.33 -2.16 6.89
N LYS A 10 5.59 -1.56 8.05
CA LYS A 10 6.94 -1.31 8.55
C LYS A 10 6.96 -1.61 10.05
N ASN A 11 7.64 -2.68 10.45
CA ASN A 11 7.90 -3.04 11.85
C ASN A 11 6.65 -3.01 12.76
N GLY A 12 5.58 -3.68 12.33
CA GLY A 12 4.32 -3.75 13.10
C GLY A 12 3.40 -2.54 12.93
N LYS A 13 3.79 -1.56 12.11
CA LYS A 13 3.06 -0.31 11.92
C LYS A 13 2.68 -0.07 10.47
N VAL A 14 1.60 0.68 10.30
CA VAL A 14 1.15 1.22 9.02
C VAL A 14 2.00 2.44 8.68
N LYS A 15 2.50 2.51 7.45
CA LYS A 15 3.06 3.72 6.88
C LYS A 15 2.29 4.09 5.62
N GLN A 16 1.77 5.31 5.57
CA GLN A 16 1.18 5.88 4.36
C GLN A 16 2.27 6.31 3.39
N VAL A 17 2.11 5.95 2.13
CA VAL A 17 3.03 6.36 1.08
C VAL A 17 2.24 6.91 -0.11
N GLU A 18 2.58 8.14 -0.48
CA GLU A 18 2.02 8.79 -1.65
C GLU A 18 2.61 8.20 -2.93
N LEU A 19 1.75 7.91 -3.89
CA LEU A 19 2.09 7.20 -5.11
C LEU A 19 2.01 8.11 -6.33
N LYS A 20 2.83 7.79 -7.33
CA LYS A 20 2.61 8.25 -8.70
C LYS A 20 2.21 7.07 -9.58
N LYS A 21 0.94 7.04 -9.99
CA LYS A 21 0.41 6.01 -10.89
C LYS A 21 0.82 6.28 -12.34
N GLY A 22 0.95 5.20 -13.11
CA GLY A 22 1.18 5.20 -14.56
C GLY A 22 -0.02 4.61 -15.31
N LEU A 23 0.24 3.63 -16.18
CA LEU A 23 -0.80 2.95 -16.95
C LEU A 23 -1.77 2.17 -16.06
N ARG A 24 -3.03 2.09 -16.48
CA ARG A 24 -4.08 1.31 -15.82
C ARG A 24 -4.76 0.38 -16.83
N THR A 25 -4.93 -0.87 -16.44
CA THR A 25 -5.77 -1.84 -17.14
C THR A 25 -7.06 -2.07 -16.35
N ALA A 26 -7.92 -2.96 -16.82
CA ALA A 26 -9.13 -3.35 -16.09
C ALA A 26 -8.82 -3.97 -14.71
N SER A 27 -7.67 -4.65 -14.57
CA SER A 27 -7.30 -5.42 -13.38
C SER A 27 -6.04 -4.92 -12.67
N SER A 28 -5.27 -4.01 -13.26
CA SER A 28 -3.98 -3.58 -12.71
C SER A 28 -3.71 -2.09 -12.86
N VAL A 29 -2.87 -1.57 -11.98
CA VAL A 29 -2.35 -0.19 -12.01
C VAL A 29 -0.84 -0.25 -11.88
N GLN A 30 -0.14 0.46 -12.76
CA GLN A 30 1.29 0.62 -12.69
C GLN A 30 1.66 1.71 -11.67
N ILE A 31 2.64 1.43 -10.81
CA ILE A 31 3.23 2.41 -9.90
C ILE A 31 4.60 2.83 -10.47
N THR A 32 4.79 4.14 -10.65
CA THR A 32 6.03 4.72 -11.20
C THR A 32 6.92 5.36 -10.14
N LYS A 33 6.34 5.77 -9.00
CA LYS A 33 7.05 6.28 -7.82
C LYS A 33 6.27 5.96 -6.56
N GLY A 34 6.99 5.84 -5.43
CA GLY A 34 6.42 5.72 -4.09
C GLY A 34 6.48 4.31 -3.49
N LEU A 35 6.84 3.27 -4.25
CA LEU A 35 7.05 1.93 -3.71
C LEU A 35 8.38 1.38 -4.17
N GLU A 36 8.98 0.53 -3.35
CA GLU A 36 10.24 -0.17 -3.64
C GLU A 36 10.02 -1.69 -3.62
N VAL A 37 10.88 -2.41 -4.35
CA VAL A 37 10.85 -3.88 -4.34
C VAL A 37 11.16 -4.37 -2.93
N GLY A 38 10.33 -5.28 -2.43
CA GLY A 38 10.41 -5.79 -1.05
C GLY A 38 9.45 -5.08 -0.08
N ASP A 39 8.76 -4.01 -0.48
CA ASP A 39 7.68 -3.46 0.31
C ASP A 39 6.51 -4.44 0.45
N THR A 40 6.00 -4.59 1.67
CA THR A 40 4.78 -5.36 1.95
C THR A 40 3.58 -4.42 1.94
N LEU A 41 2.69 -4.59 0.96
CA LEU A 41 1.47 -3.80 0.82
C LEU A 41 0.35 -4.34 1.70
N LEU A 42 -0.36 -3.44 2.37
CA LEU A 42 -1.60 -3.74 3.07
C LEU A 42 -2.77 -3.55 2.10
N VAL A 43 -3.40 -4.65 1.70
CA VAL A 43 -4.45 -4.67 0.66
C VAL A 43 -5.86 -4.97 1.21
N THR A 44 -5.96 -5.32 2.49
CA THR A 44 -7.23 -5.58 3.18
C THR A 44 -7.44 -4.56 4.30
N GLY A 45 -8.70 -4.31 4.66
CA GLY A 45 -9.03 -3.38 5.74
C GLY A 45 -8.47 -1.96 5.54
N VAL A 46 -8.22 -1.52 4.31
CA VAL A 46 -7.51 -0.25 4.04
C VAL A 46 -8.25 0.98 4.57
N MET A 47 -9.58 0.95 4.65
CA MET A 47 -10.42 2.07 5.11
C MET A 47 -10.26 2.41 6.59
N GLN A 48 -9.80 1.46 7.41
CA GLN A 48 -9.60 1.64 8.86
C GLN A 48 -8.15 1.96 9.22
N LEU A 49 -7.21 1.79 8.28
CA LEU A 49 -5.79 2.04 8.53
C LEU A 49 -5.53 3.55 8.70
N ARG A 50 -4.70 3.87 9.68
CA ARG A 50 -4.22 5.23 9.95
C ARG A 50 -2.70 5.21 9.98
N ASP A 51 -2.07 6.29 9.55
CA ASP A 51 -0.61 6.39 9.55
C ASP A 51 -0.06 6.21 10.97
N GLY A 52 1.00 5.41 11.11
CA GLY A 52 1.61 5.05 12.40
C GLY A 52 0.81 4.08 13.28
N GLY A 53 -0.41 3.70 12.87
CA GLY A 53 -1.24 2.74 13.59
C GLY A 53 -0.63 1.35 13.64
N ASP A 54 -0.91 0.60 14.70
CA ASP A 54 -0.46 -0.79 14.82
C ASP A 54 -1.26 -1.71 13.89
N VAL A 55 -0.58 -2.70 13.33
CA VAL A 55 -1.19 -3.67 12.42
C VAL A 55 -0.55 -5.04 12.59
N ILE A 56 -1.40 -6.07 12.51
CA ILE A 56 -0.99 -7.47 12.54
C ILE A 56 -1.28 -8.05 11.15
N ILE A 57 -0.29 -8.77 10.59
CA ILE A 57 -0.46 -9.47 9.33
C ILE A 57 -1.01 -10.86 9.65
N ASP A 58 -2.23 -11.13 9.17
CA ASP A 58 -2.88 -12.44 9.28
C ASP A 58 -2.47 -13.38 8.14
N LYS A 59 -2.45 -12.85 6.90
CA LYS A 59 -2.09 -13.61 5.70
C LYS A 59 -1.18 -12.80 4.78
N ILE A 60 -0.13 -13.44 4.28
CA ILE A 60 0.70 -12.93 3.19
C ILE A 60 0.35 -13.71 1.92
N THR A 61 0.22 -12.99 0.80
CA THR A 61 -0.02 -13.54 -0.53
C THR A 61 0.98 -12.91 -1.50
N GLU A 62 1.52 -13.71 -2.41
CA GLU A 62 2.38 -13.24 -3.50
C GLU A 62 1.53 -12.75 -4.68
N ASN A 63 2.00 -11.71 -5.37
CA ASN A 63 1.36 -11.15 -6.57
C ASN A 63 1.79 -11.88 -7.85
#